data_AF-F9VP20-F1
#
_entry.id   AF-F9VP20-F1
#
_cell.length_a   1.000
_cell.length_b   1.000
_cell.length_c   1.000
_cell.angle_alpha   90.00
_cell.angle_beta   90.00
_cell.angle_gamma   90.00
#
_symmetry.space_group_name_H-M   'P 1'
#
loop_
_entity.id
_entity.type
_entity.pdbx_description
1 polymer ?
#
loop_
_entity_poly.entity_id
_entity_poly.type
_entity_poly.pdbx_seq_one_letter_code
_entity_poly.pdbx_strand_id
1 'polypeptide(L)'
;MLEEKLLKILNALLKEFEAWIRGESEEKPLIIEIHDKLIANDTYSEGGVINLDDIGIAIYSSIEDLMRNHDVSRSLAVLTYHLVVSHPFVDGNKRTTLGFLLNILHTLFEDEIEIPQDVVDTLMQTLVEIADNPPEEDEMAINRVRSIIRGLIPVNQD
;
A
#
# COMPACT_ATOMS: atom_id res chain seq x y z
N MET A 1 11.67 -5.53 -16.54
CA MET A 1 11.40 -4.09 -16.31
C MET A 1 10.73 -3.90 -14.94
N LEU A 2 10.77 -2.70 -14.35
CA LEU A 2 10.22 -2.43 -13.01
C LEU A 2 8.71 -2.72 -12.92
N GLU A 3 7.95 -2.40 -13.98
CA GLU A 3 6.52 -2.72 -14.11
C GLU A 3 6.24 -4.22 -13.97
N GLU A 4 7.03 -5.07 -14.64
CA GLU A 4 6.84 -6.53 -14.57
C GLU A 4 7.16 -7.07 -13.17
N LYS A 5 8.16 -6.49 -12.49
CA LYS A 5 8.48 -6.85 -11.10
C LYS A 5 7.31 -6.44 -10.18
N LEU A 6 6.83 -5.21 -10.28
CA LEU A 6 5.69 -4.75 -9.48
C LEU A 6 4.44 -5.58 -9.75
N LEU A 7 4.13 -5.87 -11.02
CA LEU A 7 2.98 -6.70 -11.39
C LEU A 7 3.06 -8.10 -10.76
N LYS A 8 4.25 -8.71 -10.73
CA LYS A 8 4.45 -10.00 -10.06
C LYS A 8 4.22 -9.90 -8.55
N ILE A 9 4.72 -8.85 -7.91
CA ILE A 9 4.51 -8.60 -6.47
C ILE A 9 3.02 -8.43 -6.18
N LEU A 10 2.33 -7.53 -6.89
CA LEU A 10 0.91 -7.27 -6.66
C LEU A 10 0.04 -8.50 -6.90
N ASN A 11 0.32 -9.31 -7.94
CA ASN A 11 -0.40 -10.56 -8.17
C ASN A 11 -0.15 -11.61 -7.09
N ALA A 12 1.08 -11.68 -6.54
CA ALA A 12 1.37 -12.56 -5.42
C ALA A 12 0.58 -12.13 -4.17
N LEU A 13 0.56 -10.83 -3.87
CA LEU A 13 -0.20 -10.23 -2.76
C LEU A 13 -1.71 -10.45 -2.91
N LEU A 14 -2.26 -10.32 -4.12
CA LEU A 14 -3.67 -10.61 -4.36
C LEU A 14 -3.95 -12.10 -4.15
N LYS A 15 -3.09 -12.97 -4.66
CA LYS A 15 -3.26 -14.42 -4.57
C LYS A 15 -3.19 -14.93 -3.13
N GLU A 16 -2.23 -14.46 -2.32
CA GLU A 16 -2.17 -14.83 -0.90
C GLU A 16 -3.43 -14.38 -0.16
N PHE A 17 -3.91 -13.16 -0.45
CA PHE A 17 -5.08 -12.57 0.20
C PHE A 17 -6.35 -13.36 -0.12
N GLU A 18 -6.55 -13.65 -1.40
CA GLU A 18 -7.68 -14.46 -1.86
C GLU A 18 -7.65 -15.89 -1.32
N ALA A 19 -6.48 -16.53 -1.30
CA ALA A 19 -6.34 -17.89 -0.75
C ALA A 19 -6.71 -17.92 0.74
N TRP A 20 -6.30 -16.92 1.50
CA TRP A 20 -6.66 -16.79 2.91
C TRP A 20 -8.17 -16.57 3.10
N ILE A 21 -8.78 -15.65 2.35
CA ILE A 21 -10.24 -15.41 2.43
C ILE A 21 -11.05 -16.67 2.08
N ARG A 22 -10.61 -17.46 1.08
CA ARG A 22 -11.27 -18.71 0.69
C ARG A 22 -11.02 -19.86 1.67
N GLY A 23 -10.19 -19.67 2.70
CA GLY A 23 -9.79 -20.72 3.62
C GLY A 23 -8.88 -21.79 2.99
N GLU A 24 -8.23 -21.45 1.87
CA GLU A 24 -7.27 -22.30 1.16
C GLU A 24 -5.86 -22.20 1.76
N SER A 25 -5.61 -21.16 2.57
CA SER A 25 -4.36 -20.92 3.29
C SER A 25 -4.62 -20.54 4.74
N GLU A 26 -3.81 -21.09 5.65
CA GLU A 26 -3.75 -20.64 7.06
C GLU A 26 -2.76 -19.49 7.27
N GLU A 27 -1.89 -19.22 6.27
CA GLU A 27 -0.93 -18.12 6.32
C GLU A 27 -1.66 -16.78 6.17
N LYS A 28 -1.41 -15.87 7.12
CA LYS A 28 -2.01 -14.54 7.10
C LYS A 28 -1.44 -13.73 5.94
N PRO A 29 -2.26 -12.97 5.20
CA PRO A 29 -1.77 -12.08 4.16
C PRO A 29 -0.84 -11.02 4.75
N LEU A 30 0.18 -10.61 3.99
CA LEU A 30 1.24 -9.72 4.45
C LEU A 30 0.70 -8.43 5.09
N ILE A 31 -0.32 -7.81 4.47
CA ILE A 31 -0.92 -6.58 5.00
C ILE A 31 -1.59 -6.79 6.37
N ILE A 32 -2.18 -7.96 6.61
CA ILE A 32 -2.74 -8.34 7.92
C ILE A 32 -1.62 -8.58 8.92
N GLU A 33 -0.53 -9.24 8.52
CA GLU A 33 0.61 -9.43 9.41
C GLU A 33 1.28 -8.12 9.82
N ILE A 34 1.41 -7.18 8.88
CA ILE A 34 1.94 -5.84 9.16
C ILE A 34 1.03 -5.12 10.15
N HIS A 35 -0.29 -5.16 9.94
CA HIS A 35 -1.27 -4.58 10.86
C HIS A 35 -1.14 -5.16 12.27
N ASP A 36 -1.19 -6.49 12.38
CA ASP A 36 -1.13 -7.19 13.67
C ASP A 36 0.16 -6.84 14.45
N LYS A 37 1.31 -6.76 13.76
CA LYS A 37 2.59 -6.37 14.37
C LYS A 37 2.58 -4.91 14.84
N LEU A 38 1.94 -4.01 14.11
CA LEU A 38 1.84 -2.59 14.49
C LEU A 38 0.94 -2.41 15.72
N ILE A 39 -0.22 -3.07 15.74
CA ILE A 39 -1.18 -2.98 16.85
C ILE A 39 -0.63 -3.65 18.11
N ALA A 40 0.03 -4.81 17.98
CA ALA A 40 0.62 -5.49 19.13
C ALA A 40 1.66 -4.63 19.89
N ASN A 41 2.24 -3.64 19.22
CA ASN A 41 3.20 -2.69 19.81
C ASN A 41 2.54 -1.43 20.40
N ASP A 42 1.22 -1.28 20.30
CA ASP A 42 0.46 -0.12 20.78
C ASP A 42 -0.68 -0.55 21.70
N THR A 43 -0.50 -0.36 23.02
CA THR A 43 -1.48 -0.77 24.03
C THR A 43 -2.79 0.02 23.98
N TYR A 44 -2.86 1.08 23.20
CA TYR A 44 -4.04 1.94 23.07
C TYR A 44 -4.83 1.68 21.78
N SER A 45 -4.30 0.85 20.87
CA SER A 45 -4.93 0.53 19.60
C SER A 45 -5.74 -0.76 19.66
N GLU A 46 -6.85 -0.80 18.91
CA GLU A 46 -7.69 -1.99 18.78
C GLU A 46 -7.37 -2.73 17.48
N GLY A 47 -7.18 -4.05 17.58
CA GLY A 47 -6.90 -4.91 16.45
C GLY A 47 -8.18 -5.35 15.73
N GLY A 48 -8.04 -5.74 14.46
CA GLY A 48 -9.14 -6.29 13.67
C GLY A 48 -9.31 -5.62 12.31
N VAL A 49 -9.98 -6.36 11.43
CA VAL A 49 -10.36 -5.92 10.09
C VAL A 49 -11.86 -5.62 10.09
N ILE A 50 -12.24 -4.42 9.67
CA ILE A 50 -13.63 -4.00 9.49
C ILE A 50 -14.15 -4.50 8.14
N ASN A 51 -13.38 -4.30 7.07
CA ASN A 51 -13.79 -4.66 5.72
C ASN A 51 -12.65 -5.31 4.95
N LEU A 52 -12.76 -6.63 4.75
CA LEU A 52 -11.78 -7.41 4.02
C LEU A 52 -11.82 -7.13 2.51
N ASP A 53 -13.00 -6.87 1.95
CA ASP A 53 -13.16 -6.67 0.51
C ASP A 53 -12.36 -5.44 0.04
N ASP A 54 -12.28 -4.41 0.88
CA ASP A 54 -11.56 -3.17 0.59
C ASP A 54 -10.05 -3.38 0.37
N ILE A 55 -9.45 -4.37 1.04
CA ILE A 55 -8.05 -4.73 0.84
C ILE A 55 -7.86 -5.36 -0.54
N GLY A 56 -8.70 -6.34 -0.88
CA GLY A 56 -8.65 -7.02 -2.18
C GLY A 56 -8.88 -6.06 -3.34
N ILE A 57 -9.87 -5.16 -3.20
CA ILE A 57 -10.18 -4.12 -4.17
C ILE A 57 -8.99 -3.17 -4.35
N ALA A 58 -8.33 -2.73 -3.27
CA ALA A 58 -7.19 -1.83 -3.38
C ALA A 58 -6.02 -2.46 -4.16
N ILE A 59 -5.71 -3.75 -3.90
CA ILE A 59 -4.67 -4.49 -4.63
C ILE A 59 -5.06 -4.66 -6.10
N TYR A 60 -6.30 -5.08 -6.37
CA TYR A 60 -6.79 -5.27 -7.73
C TYR A 60 -6.78 -3.96 -8.54
N SER A 61 -7.24 -2.84 -7.95
CA SER A 61 -7.21 -1.52 -8.58
C SER A 61 -5.79 -1.07 -8.93
N SER A 62 -4.81 -1.38 -8.07
CA SER A 62 -3.40 -1.08 -8.33
C SER A 62 -2.85 -1.89 -9.52
N ILE A 63 -3.25 -3.16 -9.66
CA ILE A 63 -2.90 -4.02 -10.81
C ILE A 63 -3.51 -3.45 -12.09
N GLU A 64 -4.82 -3.14 -12.09
CA GLU A 64 -5.48 -2.57 -13.27
C GLU A 64 -4.86 -1.25 -13.69
N ASP A 65 -4.51 -0.37 -12.73
CA ASP A 65 -3.85 0.90 -13.01
C ASP A 65 -2.47 0.69 -13.65
N LEU A 66 -1.66 -0.26 -13.13
CA LEU A 66 -0.35 -0.58 -13.70
C LEU A 66 -0.46 -1.07 -15.15
N MET A 67 -1.41 -1.98 -15.40
CA MET A 67 -1.64 -2.55 -16.73
C MET A 67 -2.13 -1.51 -17.75
N ARG A 68 -2.85 -0.48 -17.30
CA ARG A 68 -3.39 0.57 -18.18
C ARG A 68 -2.40 1.70 -18.41
N ASN A 69 -1.70 2.12 -17.35
CA ASN A 69 -0.91 3.36 -17.36
C ASN A 69 0.59 3.13 -17.47
N HIS A 70 1.08 1.91 -17.23
CA HIS A 70 2.52 1.59 -17.27
C HIS A 70 3.34 2.52 -16.36
N ASP A 71 2.79 2.86 -15.19
CA ASP A 71 3.43 3.75 -14.22
C ASP A 71 3.44 3.11 -12.83
N VAL A 72 4.63 2.65 -12.43
CA VAL A 72 4.90 2.04 -11.12
C VAL A 72 4.55 2.99 -9.97
N SER A 73 4.91 4.27 -10.09
CA SER A 73 4.66 5.26 -9.03
C SER A 73 3.16 5.51 -8.86
N ARG A 74 2.43 5.58 -9.98
CA ARG A 74 0.98 5.78 -9.99
C ARG A 74 0.25 4.57 -9.42
N SER A 75 0.61 3.36 -9.86
CA SER A 75 -0.01 2.13 -9.38
C SER A 75 0.15 1.94 -7.87
N LEU A 76 1.35 2.23 -7.33
CA LEU A 76 1.57 2.24 -5.88
C LEU A 76 0.78 3.34 -5.16
N ALA A 77 0.63 4.51 -5.77
CA ALA A 77 -0.19 5.59 -5.21
C ALA A 77 -1.67 5.23 -5.17
N VAL A 78 -2.20 4.55 -6.20
CA VAL A 78 -3.57 4.03 -6.24
C VAL A 78 -3.80 3.03 -5.11
N LEU A 79 -2.89 2.06 -4.93
CA LEU A 79 -2.94 1.10 -3.81
C LEU A 79 -3.01 1.83 -2.46
N THR A 80 -2.07 2.75 -2.26
CA THR A 80 -1.91 3.50 -1.01
C THR A 80 -3.14 4.35 -0.71
N TYR A 81 -3.64 5.06 -1.73
CA TYR A 81 -4.84 5.88 -1.61
C TYR A 81 -6.05 5.04 -1.20
N HIS A 82 -6.36 3.96 -1.93
CA HIS A 82 -7.53 3.14 -1.65
C HIS A 82 -7.49 2.54 -0.24
N LEU A 83 -6.35 1.99 0.19
CA LEU A 83 -6.22 1.42 1.54
C LEU A 83 -6.42 2.48 2.64
N VAL A 84 -6.02 3.73 2.39
CA VAL A 84 -6.19 4.81 3.37
C VAL A 84 -7.64 5.27 3.45
N VAL A 85 -8.31 5.50 2.32
CA VAL A 85 -9.67 6.05 2.31
C VAL A 85 -10.76 5.03 2.62
N SER A 86 -10.51 3.74 2.37
CA SER A 86 -11.47 2.68 2.68
C SER A 86 -11.46 2.25 4.15
N HIS A 87 -10.37 2.55 4.88
CA HIS A 87 -10.22 2.21 6.30
C HIS A 87 -10.53 0.73 6.62
N PRO A 88 -9.83 -0.24 6.02
CA PRO A 88 -10.18 -1.65 6.16
C PRO A 88 -9.96 -2.20 7.57
N PHE A 89 -9.16 -1.53 8.41
CA PHE A 89 -8.85 -1.94 9.78
C PHE A 89 -9.55 -1.08 10.83
N VAL A 90 -9.73 -1.64 12.05
CA VAL A 90 -10.33 -0.91 13.18
C VAL A 90 -9.50 0.32 13.56
N ASP A 91 -8.20 0.13 13.71
CA ASP A 91 -7.22 1.19 13.93
C ASP A 91 -5.95 0.88 13.13
N GLY A 92 -5.03 1.83 13.03
CA GLY A 92 -3.72 1.62 12.42
C GLY A 92 -3.73 1.65 10.90
N ASN A 93 -4.84 2.03 10.25
CA ASN A 93 -4.96 2.09 8.78
C ASN A 93 -3.77 2.81 8.11
N LYS A 94 -3.54 4.08 8.48
CA LYS A 94 -2.48 4.92 7.89
C LYS A 94 -1.08 4.32 8.09
N ARG A 95 -0.81 3.81 9.30
CA ARG A 95 0.46 3.16 9.69
C ARG A 95 0.68 1.86 8.93
N THR A 96 -0.37 1.05 8.78
CA THR A 96 -0.36 -0.21 8.07
C THR A 96 -0.15 0.01 6.59
N THR A 97 -0.88 0.96 5.98
CA THR A 97 -0.71 1.29 4.57
C THR A 97 0.70 1.78 4.28
N LEU A 98 1.26 2.63 5.13
CA LEU A 98 2.66 3.06 4.98
C LEU A 98 3.62 1.87 5.09
N GLY A 99 3.48 1.03 6.12
CA GLY A 99 4.32 -0.15 6.30
C GLY A 99 4.23 -1.12 5.11
N PHE A 100 3.04 -1.29 4.55
CA PHE A 100 2.79 -2.12 3.38
C PHE A 100 3.44 -1.55 2.12
N LEU A 101 3.29 -0.24 1.86
CA LEU A 101 3.97 0.46 0.76
C LEU A 101 5.49 0.31 0.87
N LEU A 102 6.06 0.56 2.05
CA LEU A 102 7.50 0.45 2.27
C LEU A 102 7.99 -0.99 2.04
N ASN A 103 7.24 -1.99 2.50
CA ASN A 103 7.59 -3.39 2.26
C ASN A 103 7.58 -3.74 0.76
N ILE A 104 6.59 -3.25 0.01
CA ILE A 104 6.53 -3.43 -1.45
C ILE A 104 7.73 -2.75 -2.12
N LEU A 105 8.08 -1.53 -1.73
CA LEU A 105 9.24 -0.81 -2.28
C LEU A 105 10.55 -1.56 -1.99
N HIS A 106 10.77 -1.99 -0.76
CA HIS A 106 11.93 -2.80 -0.40
C HIS A 106 12.00 -4.11 -1.21
N THR A 107 10.88 -4.81 -1.36
CA THR A 107 10.80 -6.03 -2.18
C THR A 107 11.08 -5.75 -3.66
N LEU A 108 10.53 -4.64 -4.19
CA LEU A 108 10.67 -4.24 -5.59
C LEU A 108 12.12 -3.94 -5.97
N PHE A 109 12.87 -3.37 -5.02
CA PHE A 109 14.28 -3.01 -5.17
C PHE A 109 15.25 -3.97 -4.47
N GLU A 110 14.79 -5.17 -4.08
CA GLU A 110 15.65 -6.21 -3.48
C GLU A 110 16.45 -5.69 -2.27
N ASP A 111 15.81 -4.88 -1.43
CA ASP A 111 16.36 -4.18 -0.26
C ASP A 111 17.49 -3.18 -0.56
N GLU A 112 17.78 -2.87 -1.82
CA GLU A 112 18.82 -1.91 -2.23
C GLU A 112 18.35 -0.44 -2.17
N ILE A 113 17.06 -0.20 -1.93
CA ILE A 113 16.50 1.16 -1.79
C ILE A 113 16.74 1.72 -0.38
N GLU A 114 17.31 2.92 -0.33
CA GLU A 114 17.35 3.75 0.88
C GLU A 114 16.20 4.75 0.83
N ILE A 115 15.30 4.70 1.84
CA ILE A 115 14.15 5.59 1.93
C ILE A 115 14.42 6.59 3.07
N PRO A 116 14.70 7.88 2.76
CA PRO A 116 14.98 8.88 3.77
C PRO A 116 13.80 9.08 4.74
N GLN A 117 14.11 9.27 6.02
CA GLN A 117 13.08 9.43 7.06
C GLN A 117 12.16 10.63 6.82
N ASP A 118 12.68 11.73 6.28
CA ASP A 118 11.89 12.91 5.92
C ASP A 118 10.86 12.61 4.81
N VAL A 119 11.17 11.70 3.90
CA VAL A 119 10.21 11.22 2.89
C VAL A 119 9.15 10.32 3.52
N VAL A 120 9.54 9.44 4.45
CA VAL A 120 8.58 8.63 5.23
C VAL A 120 7.62 9.51 6.02
N ASP A 121 8.13 10.55 6.68
CA ASP A 121 7.33 11.51 7.44
C ASP A 121 6.39 12.30 6.53
N THR A 122 6.88 12.73 5.36
CA THR A 122 6.07 13.42 4.35
C THR A 122 4.95 12.53 3.80
N LEU A 123 5.24 11.25 3.53
CA LEU A 123 4.23 10.27 3.14
C LEU A 123 3.19 10.13 4.26
N MET A 124 3.60 9.87 5.50
CA MET A 124 2.69 9.72 6.62
C MET A 124 1.77 10.94 6.79
N GLN A 125 2.34 12.15 6.77
CA GLN A 125 1.54 13.38 6.86
C GLN A 125 0.54 13.47 5.72
N THR A 126 0.94 13.14 4.49
CA THR A 126 0.05 13.15 3.33
C THR A 126 -1.09 12.14 3.49
N LEU A 127 -0.82 10.94 4.02
CA LEU A 127 -1.85 9.92 4.27
C LEU A 127 -2.82 10.35 5.38
N VAL A 128 -2.33 11.03 6.42
CA VAL A 128 -3.16 11.64 7.47
C VAL A 128 -4.11 12.68 6.87
N GLU A 129 -3.58 13.61 6.06
CA GLU A 129 -4.40 14.65 5.43
C GLU A 129 -5.46 14.06 4.50
N ILE A 130 -5.12 13.06 3.69
CA ILE A 130 -6.06 12.39 2.79
C ILE A 130 -7.16 11.66 3.56
N ALA A 131 -6.82 10.96 4.64
CA ALA A 131 -7.80 10.22 5.43
C ALA A 131 -8.74 11.14 6.21
N ASP A 132 -8.20 12.22 6.79
CA ASP A 132 -8.97 13.10 7.67
C ASP A 132 -9.78 14.13 6.86
N ASN A 133 -9.30 14.47 5.65
CA ASN A 133 -9.95 15.39 4.72
C ASN A 133 -9.84 14.86 3.28
N PRO A 134 -10.60 13.80 2.93
CA PRO A 134 -10.55 13.23 1.59
C PRO A 134 -10.94 14.30 0.55
N PRO A 135 -10.14 14.47 -0.52
CA PRO A 135 -10.45 15.47 -1.54
C PRO A 135 -11.71 15.10 -2.31
N GLU A 136 -12.36 16.10 -2.90
CA GLU A 136 -13.54 15.89 -3.76
C GLU A 136 -13.22 15.05 -5.01
N GLU A 137 -11.95 15.09 -5.46
CA GLU A 137 -11.46 14.31 -6.60
C GLU A 137 -10.31 13.39 -6.17
N ASP A 138 -10.53 12.07 -6.29
CA ASP A 138 -9.57 11.01 -5.96
C ASP A 138 -8.22 11.22 -6.66
N GLU A 139 -8.27 11.64 -7.93
CA GLU A 139 -7.10 11.85 -8.78
C GLU A 139 -6.12 12.88 -8.20
N MET A 140 -6.62 13.88 -7.46
CA MET A 140 -5.77 14.87 -6.81
C MET A 140 -4.98 14.23 -5.66
N ALA A 141 -5.61 13.41 -4.82
CA ALA A 141 -4.92 12.67 -3.75
C ALA A 141 -3.91 11.66 -4.31
N ILE A 142 -4.32 10.89 -5.33
CA ILE A 142 -3.45 9.91 -5.98
C ILE A 142 -2.19 10.59 -6.53
N ASN A 143 -2.33 11.73 -7.21
CA ASN A 143 -1.17 12.45 -7.76
C ASN A 143 -0.26 13.04 -6.67
N ARG A 144 -0.79 13.45 -5.52
CA ARG A 144 0.03 13.89 -4.37
C ARG A 144 0.91 12.74 -3.87
N VAL A 145 0.32 11.58 -3.63
CA VAL A 145 1.06 10.38 -3.19
C VAL A 145 2.05 9.92 -4.26
N ARG A 146 1.63 9.86 -5.53
CA ARG A 146 2.48 9.50 -6.68
C ARG A 146 3.72 10.39 -6.78
N SER A 147 3.57 11.70 -6.58
CA SER A 147 4.70 12.64 -6.66
C SER A 147 5.79 12.31 -5.65
N ILE A 148 5.41 11.89 -4.43
CA ILE A 148 6.35 11.51 -3.39
C ILE A 148 7.00 10.16 -3.73
N ILE A 149 6.20 9.15 -4.09
CA ILE A 149 6.70 7.81 -4.48
C ILE A 149 7.64 7.90 -5.69
N ARG A 150 7.33 8.73 -6.69
CA ARG A 150 8.18 8.92 -7.86
C ARG A 150 9.56 9.47 -7.49
N GLY A 151 9.66 10.27 -6.42
CA GLY A 151 10.94 10.75 -5.90
C GLY A 151 11.83 9.65 -5.31
N LEU A 152 11.25 8.50 -4.96
CA LEU A 152 11.97 7.34 -4.41
C LEU A 152 12.46 6.37 -5.49
N ILE A 153 11.85 6.38 -6.68
CA ILE A 153 12.16 5.42 -7.75
C ILE A 153 13.31 5.96 -8.61
N PRO A 154 14.47 5.27 -8.67
CA PRO A 154 15.60 5.71 -9.47
C PRO A 154 15.25 5.78 -10.97
N VAL A 155 15.61 6.87 -11.63
CA VAL A 155 15.25 7.17 -13.03
C VAL A 155 15.98 6.28 -14.07
N ASN A 156 16.94 5.44 -13.66
CA ASN A 156 17.90 4.80 -14.57
C ASN A 156 17.82 3.26 -14.65
N GLN A 157 16.63 2.64 -14.64
CA GLN A 157 16.50 1.18 -14.80
C GLN A 157 15.54 0.75 -15.92
N ASP A 158 15.56 1.47 -17.04
CA ASP A 158 14.99 1.02 -18.33
C ASP A 158 15.96 0.10 -19.07
#